data_AF-H3BWY3-F1
#
_entry.id   AF-H3BWY3-F1
#
_cell.length_a   1.000
_cell.length_b   1.000
_cell.length_c   1.000
_cell.angle_alpha   90.00
_cell.angle_beta   90.00
_cell.angle_gamma   90.00
#
_symmetry.space_group_name_H-M   'P 1'
#
loop_
_entity.id
_entity.type
_entity.pdbx_description
1 polymer ?
#
loop_
_entity_poly.entity_id
_entity_poly.type
_entity_poly.pdbx_seq_one_letter_code
_entity_poly.pdbx_strand_id
1 'polypeptide(L)'
;MTAKKAEAKVKQKFELPRRVSPLQDAVFHVPSKTDKTDKLCVKYINAVKGRGVFTKAKISKGQFVAEYRGDIINDSEYQCRRRVDHPSCAAFMFAFRWRGETWCIDASREDESFGRLVNDEGRRPNCKMK
;
A
#
# COMPACT_ATOMS: atom_id res chain seq x y z
N MET A 1 22.63 -42.15 -45.71
CA MET A 1 22.22 -42.45 -44.33
C MET A 1 22.98 -41.52 -43.39
N THR A 2 22.46 -40.31 -43.20
CA THR A 2 21.79 -39.83 -41.97
C THR A 2 22.72 -39.68 -40.75
N ALA A 3 23.18 -38.43 -40.61
CA ALA A 3 23.25 -37.57 -39.41
C ALA A 3 23.70 -38.13 -38.06
N LYS A 4 24.57 -37.35 -37.39
CA LYS A 4 24.30 -36.85 -36.03
C LYS A 4 25.06 -35.53 -35.80
N LYS A 5 24.34 -34.41 -35.94
CA LYS A 5 24.74 -33.13 -35.35
C LYS A 5 24.34 -33.17 -33.87
N ALA A 6 25.29 -32.88 -32.98
CA ALA A 6 25.02 -32.67 -31.58
C ALA A 6 24.47 -31.25 -31.39
N GLU A 7 23.21 -31.12 -30.99
CA GLU A 7 22.61 -29.86 -30.58
C GLU A 7 22.94 -29.59 -29.10
N ALA A 8 23.74 -28.56 -28.85
CA ALA A 8 23.96 -28.04 -27.51
C ALA A 8 22.71 -27.26 -27.06
N LYS A 9 21.98 -27.79 -26.07
CA LYS A 9 20.89 -27.07 -25.39
C LYS A 9 21.47 -25.93 -24.56
N VAL A 10 21.32 -24.69 -25.04
CA VAL A 10 21.55 -23.49 -24.25
C VAL A 10 20.47 -23.42 -23.17
N LYS A 11 20.86 -23.64 -21.90
CA LYS A 11 20.00 -23.36 -20.74
C LYS A 11 19.92 -21.84 -20.59
N GLN A 12 18.82 -21.25 -21.04
CA GLN A 12 18.51 -19.84 -20.75
C GLN A 12 18.32 -19.72 -19.24
N LYS A 13 19.31 -19.16 -18.53
CA LYS A 13 19.15 -18.78 -17.13
C LYS A 13 18.11 -17.67 -17.09
N PHE A 14 16.90 -17.99 -16.62
CA PHE A 14 15.94 -16.97 -16.22
C PHE A 14 16.55 -16.26 -15.01
N GLU A 15 17.19 -15.11 -15.24
CA GLU A 15 17.58 -14.23 -14.16
C GLU A 15 16.30 -13.72 -13.50
N LEU A 16 16.06 -14.15 -12.25
CA LEU A 16 14.98 -13.60 -11.45
C LEU A 16 15.25 -12.09 -11.30
N PRO A 17 14.26 -11.22 -11.60
CA PRO A 17 14.43 -9.78 -11.43
C PRO A 17 14.97 -9.47 -10.05
N ARG A 18 15.99 -8.60 -9.99
CA ARG A 18 16.56 -8.16 -8.70
C ARG A 18 15.42 -7.67 -7.81
N ARG A 19 15.31 -8.26 -6.62
CA ARG A 19 14.29 -7.89 -5.65
C ARG A 19 14.50 -6.43 -5.24
N VAL A 20 13.58 -5.56 -5.63
CA VAL A 20 13.56 -4.17 -5.17
C VAL A 20 13.28 -4.17 -3.66
N SER A 21 14.11 -3.46 -2.89
CA SER A 21 13.88 -3.30 -1.46
C SER A 21 12.60 -2.50 -1.20
N PRO A 22 11.86 -2.75 -0.10
CA PRO A 22 10.65 -2.00 0.20
C PRO A 22 10.90 -0.48 0.31
N LEU A 23 12.09 -0.07 0.78
CA LEU A 23 12.45 1.35 0.86
C LEU A 23 12.63 1.97 -0.52
N GLN A 24 13.38 1.33 -1.43
CA GLN A 24 13.54 1.84 -2.80
C GLN A 24 12.21 1.90 -3.54
N ASP A 25 11.37 0.89 -3.35
CA ASP A 25 10.04 0.79 -3.92
C ASP A 25 9.14 1.95 -3.40
N ALA A 26 9.16 2.20 -2.09
CA ALA A 26 8.47 3.35 -1.49
C ALA A 26 8.99 4.70 -2.00
N VAL A 27 10.31 4.87 -2.11
CA VAL A 27 10.95 6.11 -2.61
C VAL A 27 10.54 6.42 -4.06
N PHE A 28 10.13 5.41 -4.84
CA PHE A 28 9.57 5.64 -6.17
C PHE A 28 8.08 6.04 -6.12
N HIS A 29 7.27 5.30 -5.37
CA HIS A 29 5.80 5.48 -5.37
C HIS A 29 5.32 6.69 -4.56
N VAL A 30 5.96 6.98 -3.43
CA VAL A 30 5.54 8.07 -2.52
C VAL A 30 5.65 9.44 -3.20
N PRO A 31 6.80 9.85 -3.80
CA PRO A 31 6.89 11.16 -4.45
C PRO A 31 6.03 11.25 -5.71
N SER A 32 5.88 10.14 -6.44
CA SER A 32 5.05 10.11 -7.64
C SER A 32 3.55 10.04 -7.34
N LYS A 33 3.16 9.83 -6.07
CA LYS A 33 1.77 9.66 -5.64
C LYS A 33 1.04 8.59 -6.45
N THR A 34 1.73 7.48 -6.73
CA THR A 34 1.19 6.39 -7.55
C THR A 34 0.91 5.12 -6.75
N ASP A 35 -0.24 4.51 -7.02
CA ASP A 35 -0.56 3.17 -6.53
C ASP A 35 -0.09 2.09 -7.51
N LYS A 36 0.11 0.87 -6.98
CA LYS A 36 0.49 -0.32 -7.76
C LYS A 36 -0.71 -0.95 -8.44
N THR A 37 -1.31 -0.26 -9.41
CA THR A 37 -2.55 -0.68 -10.08
C THR A 37 -2.41 -2.00 -10.85
N ASP A 38 -1.19 -2.39 -11.20
CA ASP A 38 -0.83 -3.70 -11.76
C ASP A 38 -0.96 -4.83 -10.72
N LYS A 39 -0.77 -4.54 -9.43
CA LYS A 39 -0.79 -5.53 -8.33
C LYS A 39 -1.99 -5.40 -7.40
N LEU A 40 -2.67 -4.26 -7.39
CA LEU A 40 -3.76 -3.94 -6.47
C LEU A 40 -5.01 -3.51 -7.26
N CYS A 41 -6.18 -3.76 -6.67
CA CYS A 41 -7.45 -3.20 -7.11
C CYS A 41 -8.34 -2.90 -5.92
N VAL A 42 -9.24 -1.96 -6.13
CA VAL A 42 -10.35 -1.69 -5.21
C VAL A 42 -11.56 -2.50 -5.66
N LYS A 43 -12.25 -3.13 -4.71
CA LYS A 43 -13.52 -3.81 -4.94
C LYS A 43 -14.52 -3.42 -3.86
N TYR A 44 -15.79 -3.36 -4.22
CA TYR A 44 -16.87 -3.32 -3.24
C TYR A 44 -17.01 -4.69 -2.58
N ILE A 45 -17.08 -4.72 -1.25
CA ILE A 45 -17.22 -5.95 -0.45
C ILE A 45 -18.70 -6.18 -0.12
N ASN A 46 -19.31 -5.27 0.64
CA ASN A 46 -20.74 -5.27 1.01
C ASN A 46 -21.12 -3.95 1.68
N ALA A 47 -22.40 -3.80 2.04
CA ALA A 47 -22.93 -2.57 2.64
C ALA A 47 -22.34 -2.23 4.02
N VAL A 48 -21.80 -3.22 4.74
CA VAL A 48 -21.21 -3.03 6.08
C VAL A 48 -19.76 -2.60 5.99
N LYS A 49 -18.97 -3.21 5.09
CA LYS A 49 -17.54 -2.95 4.93
C LYS A 49 -17.22 -1.88 3.90
N GLY A 50 -18.14 -1.65 2.95
CA GLY A 50 -17.90 -0.76 1.83
C GLY A 50 -16.86 -1.33 0.86
N ARG A 51 -15.88 -0.49 0.50
CA ARG A 51 -14.78 -0.84 -0.43
C ARG A 51 -13.64 -1.52 0.33
N GLY A 52 -12.79 -2.23 -0.41
CA GLY A 52 -11.53 -2.75 0.11
C GLY A 52 -10.50 -2.95 -0.97
N VAL A 53 -9.24 -3.06 -0.57
CA VAL A 53 -8.11 -3.30 -1.47
C VAL A 53 -7.80 -4.80 -1.55
N PHE A 54 -7.69 -5.30 -2.78
CA PHE A 54 -7.40 -6.69 -3.09
C PHE A 54 -6.17 -6.77 -3.98
N THR A 55 -5.41 -7.85 -3.83
CA THR A 55 -4.26 -8.11 -4.69
C THR A 55 -4.65 -8.85 -5.96
N LYS A 56 -3.99 -8.49 -7.08
CA LYS A 56 -4.06 -9.15 -8.39
C LYS A 56 -2.91 -10.13 -8.62
N ALA A 57 -1.84 -10.02 -7.83
CA ALA A 57 -0.61 -10.79 -7.99
C ALA A 57 0.02 -11.11 -6.63
N LYS A 58 0.94 -12.06 -6.56
CA LYS A 58 1.59 -12.42 -5.30
C LYS A 58 2.41 -11.23 -4.75
N ILE A 59 2.10 -10.81 -3.53
CA ILE A 59 2.92 -9.90 -2.73
C ILE A 59 3.69 -10.73 -1.69
N SER A 60 5.01 -10.67 -1.75
CA SER A 60 5.88 -11.40 -0.84
C SER A 60 6.17 -10.60 0.43
N LYS A 61 6.35 -11.29 1.56
CA LYS A 61 6.66 -10.66 2.85
C LYS A 61 7.83 -9.69 2.74
N GLY A 62 7.62 -8.46 3.22
CA GLY A 62 8.62 -7.39 3.20
C GLY A 62 8.68 -6.59 1.90
N GLN A 63 7.67 -6.70 1.03
CA GLN A 63 7.47 -5.74 -0.07
C GLN A 63 6.68 -4.53 0.40
N PHE A 64 6.96 -3.37 -0.21
CA PHE A 64 6.11 -2.20 -0.08
C PHE A 64 4.77 -2.46 -0.76
N VAL A 65 3.66 -2.08 -0.13
CA VAL A 65 2.31 -2.38 -0.62
C VAL A 65 1.67 -1.12 -1.20
N ALA A 66 1.41 -0.14 -0.35
CA ALA A 66 0.84 1.15 -0.70
C ALA A 66 1.26 2.17 0.36
N GLU A 67 1.20 3.45 0.00
CA GLU A 67 1.29 4.56 0.94
C GLU A 67 -0.12 4.88 1.46
N TYR A 68 -0.25 5.14 2.76
CA TYR A 68 -1.45 5.75 3.31
C TYR A 68 -1.33 7.26 3.12
N ARG A 69 -1.76 7.75 1.96
CA ARG A 69 -1.63 9.15 1.55
C ARG A 69 -2.64 10.04 2.27
N GLY A 70 -2.20 11.24 2.65
CA GLY A 70 -3.05 12.23 3.31
C GLY A 70 -2.23 13.42 3.83
N ASP A 71 -2.91 14.38 4.45
CA ASP A 71 -2.28 15.55 5.05
C ASP A 71 -1.61 15.14 6.37
N ILE A 72 -0.32 15.47 6.54
CA ILE A 72 0.38 15.27 7.81
C ILE A 72 0.07 16.46 8.71
N ILE A 73 -0.67 16.23 9.79
CA ILE A 73 -1.10 17.24 10.74
C ILE A 73 -0.55 16.91 12.14
N ASN A 74 -0.32 17.95 12.94
CA ASN A 74 0.11 17.80 14.33
C ASN A 74 -1.09 17.51 15.26
N ASP A 75 -0.82 17.21 16.53
CA ASP A 75 -1.88 16.90 17.51
C ASP A 75 -2.90 18.04 17.67
N SER A 76 -2.47 19.29 17.73
CA SER A 76 -3.39 20.44 17.86
C SER A 76 -4.42 20.49 16.73
N GLU A 77 -3.96 20.36 15.49
CA GLU A 77 -4.81 20.33 14.31
C GLU A 77 -5.68 19.06 14.26
N TYR A 78 -5.12 17.90 14.61
CA TYR A 78 -5.87 16.64 14.72
C TYR A 78 -7.03 16.75 15.72
N GLN A 79 -6.80 17.29 16.91
CA GLN A 79 -7.86 17.49 17.90
C GLN A 79 -8.90 18.51 17.44
N CYS A 80 -8.48 19.57 16.72
CA CYS A 80 -9.39 20.56 16.15
C CYS A 80 -10.32 19.93 15.10
N ARG A 81 -9.74 19.26 14.10
CA ARG A 81 -10.49 18.59 13.03
C ARG A 81 -11.45 17.53 13.58
N ARG A 82 -11.03 16.73 14.56
CA ARG A 82 -11.91 15.73 15.20
C ARG A 82 -13.14 16.29 15.91
N ARG A 83 -13.12 17.57 16.33
CA ARG A 83 -14.25 18.21 17.00
C ARG A 83 -15.23 18.84 16.01
N VAL A 84 -14.72 19.32 14.88
CA VAL A 84 -15.49 20.13 13.92
C VAL A 84 -15.96 19.30 12.73
N ASP A 85 -15.15 18.35 12.27
CA ASP A 85 -15.43 17.58 11.06
C ASP A 85 -16.49 16.51 11.30
N HIS A 86 -17.15 16.10 10.20
CA HIS A 86 -18.13 15.03 10.23
C HIS A 86 -17.49 13.72 10.74
N PRO A 87 -18.16 12.90 11.56
CA PRO A 87 -17.60 11.67 12.12
C PRO A 87 -17.03 10.68 11.09
N SER A 88 -17.55 10.71 9.85
CA SER A 88 -17.01 9.89 8.76
C SER A 88 -15.58 10.26 8.36
N CYS A 89 -15.14 11.50 8.58
CA CYS A 89 -13.77 11.93 8.31
C CYS A 89 -12.79 11.25 9.26
N ALA A 90 -13.18 11.06 10.53
CA ALA A 90 -12.36 10.43 11.54
C ALA A 90 -12.00 8.96 11.19
N ALA A 91 -12.81 8.29 10.38
CA ALA A 91 -12.52 6.93 9.89
C ALA A 91 -11.29 6.86 8.97
N PHE A 92 -10.85 7.99 8.41
CA PHE A 92 -9.70 8.09 7.51
C PHE A 92 -8.48 8.76 8.15
N MET A 93 -8.55 9.07 9.45
CA MET A 93 -7.45 9.68 10.19
C MET A 93 -6.59 8.59 10.85
N PHE A 94 -5.30 8.58 10.54
CA PHE A 94 -4.33 7.66 11.11
C PHE A 94 -3.37 8.40 12.05
N ALA A 95 -3.64 8.32 13.36
CA ALA A 95 -2.79 8.92 14.39
C ALA A 95 -1.60 8.00 14.73
N PHE A 96 -0.40 8.58 14.86
CA PHE A 96 0.84 7.87 15.18
C PHE A 96 1.79 8.77 15.98
N ARG A 97 2.73 8.15 16.69
CA ARG A 97 3.76 8.87 17.45
C ARG A 97 5.09 8.85 16.71
N TRP A 98 5.68 10.02 16.51
CA TRP A 98 6.97 10.17 15.84
C TRP A 98 7.85 11.18 16.59
N ARG A 99 9.07 10.76 16.94
CA ARG A 99 10.04 11.57 17.70
C ARG A 99 9.49 12.16 19.01
N GLY A 100 8.63 11.40 19.69
CA GLY A 100 8.02 11.84 20.96
C GLY A 100 6.69 12.57 20.81
N GLU A 101 6.39 13.10 19.62
CA GLU A 101 5.20 13.90 19.35
C GLU A 101 4.10 13.07 18.68
N THR A 102 2.85 13.47 18.88
CA THR A 102 1.68 12.90 18.19
C THR A 102 1.46 13.60 16.85
N TRP A 103 1.31 12.80 15.81
CA TRP A 103 1.02 13.21 14.45
C TRP A 103 -0.19 12.43 13.93
N CYS A 104 -0.80 12.93 12.86
CA CYS A 104 -1.86 12.23 12.16
C CYS A 104 -1.68 12.38 10.65
N ILE A 105 -1.94 11.32 9.90
CA ILE A 105 -2.21 11.39 8.47
C ILE A 105 -3.72 11.48 8.28
N ASP A 106 -4.22 12.60 7.78
CA ASP A 106 -5.62 12.80 7.45
C ASP A 106 -5.88 12.47 5.97
N ALA A 107 -6.50 11.32 5.70
CA ALA A 107 -6.89 10.86 4.38
C ALA A 107 -8.41 11.04 4.11
N SER A 108 -9.07 11.96 4.82
CA SER A 108 -10.52 12.19 4.70
C SER A 108 -10.93 12.71 3.31
N ARG A 109 -10.05 13.49 2.67
CA ARG A 109 -10.21 13.95 1.29
C ARG A 109 -10.07 12.77 0.34
N GLU A 110 -11.07 12.57 -0.53
CA GLU A 110 -10.99 11.57 -1.59
C GLU A 110 -9.97 12.02 -2.65
N ASP A 111 -8.92 11.23 -2.82
CA ASP A 111 -7.80 11.46 -3.75
C ASP A 111 -7.56 10.25 -4.68
N GLU A 112 -8.53 9.33 -4.72
CA GLU A 112 -8.49 8.06 -5.45
C GLU A 112 -7.39 7.08 -5.00
N SER A 113 -6.65 7.41 -3.93
CA SER A 113 -5.59 6.55 -3.42
C SER A 113 -6.11 5.23 -2.87
N PHE A 114 -5.34 4.16 -3.08
CA PHE A 114 -5.73 2.84 -2.57
C PHE A 114 -5.48 2.72 -1.07
N GLY A 115 -4.46 3.39 -0.53
CA GLY A 115 -4.06 3.29 0.87
C GLY A 115 -5.20 3.58 1.86
N ARG A 116 -5.98 4.64 1.61
CA ARG A 116 -7.15 5.03 2.44
C ARG A 116 -8.31 4.04 2.41
N LEU A 117 -8.30 3.08 1.49
CA LEU A 117 -9.33 2.05 1.33
C LEU A 117 -8.90 0.67 1.86
N VAL A 118 -7.71 0.59 2.47
CA VAL A 118 -7.26 -0.63 3.15
C VAL A 118 -8.06 -0.81 4.43
N ASN A 119 -8.82 -1.90 4.50
CA ASN A 119 -9.63 -2.21 5.68
C ASN A 119 -8.78 -2.72 6.84
N ASP A 120 -9.20 -2.40 8.06
CA ASP A 120 -8.57 -2.86 9.29
C ASP A 120 -8.90 -4.33 9.61
N GLU A 121 -7.94 -5.02 10.25
CA GLU A 121 -8.06 -6.40 10.73
C GLU A 121 -7.20 -6.59 11.98
N GLY A 122 -7.84 -6.59 13.16
CA GLY A 122 -7.14 -6.59 14.45
C GLY A 122 -6.56 -7.94 14.89
N ARG A 123 -6.97 -9.08 14.31
CA ARG A 123 -6.51 -10.40 14.77
C ARG A 123 -5.31 -10.92 13.99
N ARG A 124 -5.37 -10.85 12.65
CA ARG A 124 -4.35 -11.42 11.75
C ARG A 124 -4.14 -10.54 10.51
N PRO A 125 -3.62 -9.32 10.67
CA PRO A 125 -3.38 -8.44 9.53
C PRO A 125 -2.27 -9.00 8.63
N ASN A 126 -2.42 -8.78 7.31
CA ASN A 126 -1.42 -9.18 6.31
C ASN A 126 -0.45 -8.04 5.94
N CYS A 127 -0.76 -6.81 6.36
CA CYS A 127 0.05 -5.62 6.18
C CYS A 127 0.31 -4.96 7.55
N LYS A 128 1.38 -4.16 7.64
CA LYS A 128 1.67 -3.36 8.83
C LYS A 128 2.23 -2.00 8.42
N MET A 129 1.80 -0.97 9.13
CA MET A 129 2.43 0.35 9.04
C MET A 129 3.88 0.25 9.51
N LYS A 130 4.76 1.06 8.91
CA LYS A 130 6.21 0.95 9.09
C LYS A 130 6.85 2.28 9.41
#